data_AF-A0A6H5HUU7-F1
#
_entry.id   AF-A0A6H5HUU7-F1
#
_cell.length_a   1.000
_cell.length_b   1.000
_cell.length_c   1.000
_cell.angle_alpha   90.00
_cell.angle_beta   90.00
_cell.angle_gamma   90.00
#
_symmetry.space_group_name_H-M   'P 1'
#
loop_
_entity.id
_entity.type
_entity.pdbx_description
1 polymer ?
#
loop_
_entity_poly.entity_id
_entity_poly.type
_entity_poly.pdbx_seq_one_letter_code
_entity_poly.pdbx_strand_id
1 'polypeptide(L)'
;MSLASGLLAVVERLETRGYEMSLSDALKVTELFAKHGMFDDGKSWRCSEEFAGQAKRAMIDPNLSLHDLIQLRPDEAARLLADANPSDLYCLHKKFSEQLQEELAACAVHLCEKISRGFFRSWALDCFWELIGIPTADSLLRKNLRESEERRFISLREAYYSSSVHRQQQQQQHEEEQRERVRQRHEREIYSDNEQRGRLCQRVASVNTHLGHSFSAHTHRLIERKRTAAKTLARSFLHKSYLRLTNSIV
;
A
#
# COMPACT_ATOMS: atom_id res chain seq x y z
N MET A 1 -7.12 -5.11 1.17
CA MET A 1 -7.27 -6.18 0.15
C MET A 1 -7.69 -7.45 0.86
N SER A 2 -8.80 -8.04 0.44
CA SER A 2 -9.46 -9.13 1.16
C SER A 2 -8.74 -10.46 0.91
N LEU A 3 -8.73 -11.32 1.92
CA LEU A 3 -8.19 -12.68 1.87
C LEU A 3 -8.69 -13.49 0.66
N ALA A 4 -9.90 -13.20 0.16
CA ALA A 4 -10.50 -13.82 -1.02
C ALA A 4 -9.74 -13.51 -2.30
N SER A 5 -9.36 -12.25 -2.54
CA SER A 5 -8.59 -11.88 -3.72
C SER A 5 -7.23 -12.57 -3.75
N GLY A 6 -6.60 -12.74 -2.58
CA GLY A 6 -5.36 -13.49 -2.45
C GLY A 6 -5.56 -15.00 -2.64
N LEU A 7 -6.63 -15.57 -2.08
CA LEU A 7 -6.93 -16.99 -2.18
C LEU A 7 -7.28 -17.41 -3.62
N LEU A 8 -8.12 -16.63 -4.32
CA LEU A 8 -8.40 -16.82 -5.76
C LEU A 8 -7.11 -16.75 -6.58
N ALA A 9 -6.26 -15.75 -6.32
CA ALA A 9 -4.98 -15.61 -7.03
C ALA A 9 -4.03 -16.81 -6.81
N VAL A 10 -4.09 -17.47 -5.64
CA VAL A 10 -3.31 -18.69 -5.36
C VAL A 10 -3.88 -19.87 -6.15
N VAL A 11 -5.19 -20.08 -6.10
CA VAL A 11 -5.87 -21.16 -6.83
C VAL A 11 -5.57 -21.09 -8.32
N GLU A 12 -5.71 -19.91 -8.92
CA GLU A 12 -5.45 -19.71 -10.34
C GLU A 12 -3.97 -19.90 -10.70
N ARG A 13 -3.03 -19.51 -9.83
CA ARG A 13 -1.59 -19.72 -10.07
C ARG A 13 -1.24 -21.21 -10.07
N LEU A 14 -1.96 -22.00 -9.27
CA LEU A 14 -1.82 -23.45 -9.31
C LEU A 14 -2.35 -23.95 -10.65
N GLU A 15 -3.56 -23.55 -11.07
CA GLU A 15 -4.15 -23.99 -12.34
C GLU A 15 -3.31 -23.62 -13.56
N THR A 16 -2.79 -22.39 -13.62
CA THR A 16 -1.92 -21.92 -14.72
C THR A 16 -0.63 -22.74 -14.81
N ARG A 17 -0.20 -23.38 -13.72
CA ARG A 17 0.98 -24.25 -13.67
C ARG A 17 0.65 -25.72 -13.95
N GLY A 18 -0.57 -26.00 -14.42
CA GLY A 18 -1.05 -27.34 -14.75
C GLY A 18 -1.61 -28.09 -13.54
N TYR A 19 -1.90 -27.42 -12.43
CA TYR A 19 -2.65 -28.03 -11.35
C TYR A 19 -4.10 -28.24 -11.79
N GLU A 20 -4.56 -29.48 -11.87
CA GLU A 20 -5.98 -29.74 -12.11
C GLU A 20 -6.72 -29.65 -10.77
N MET A 21 -7.50 -28.59 -10.58
CA MET A 21 -8.24 -28.40 -9.35
C MET A 21 -9.32 -29.47 -9.21
N SER A 22 -9.18 -30.30 -8.16
CA SER A 22 -10.14 -31.36 -7.87
C SER A 22 -11.38 -30.80 -7.16
N LEU A 23 -12.46 -31.58 -7.15
CA LEU A 23 -13.64 -31.30 -6.33
C LEU A 23 -13.30 -31.03 -4.86
N SER A 24 -12.36 -31.81 -4.29
CA SER A 24 -11.90 -31.63 -2.90
C SER A 24 -11.27 -30.25 -2.69
N ASP A 25 -10.55 -29.75 -3.68
CA ASP A 25 -9.86 -28.47 -3.57
C ASP A 25 -10.81 -27.29 -3.74
N ALA A 26 -11.74 -27.37 -4.69
CA ALA A 26 -12.81 -26.38 -4.84
C ALA A 26 -13.66 -26.26 -3.56
N LEU A 27 -13.95 -27.38 -2.89
CA LEU A 27 -14.65 -27.39 -1.61
C LEU A 27 -13.84 -26.71 -0.50
N LYS A 28 -12.53 -26.97 -0.39
CA LYS A 28 -11.65 -26.28 0.58
C LYS A 28 -11.58 -24.78 0.33
N VAL A 29 -11.52 -24.37 -0.93
CA VAL A 29 -11.55 -22.94 -1.30
C VAL A 29 -12.88 -22.35 -0.87
N THR A 30 -14.00 -22.98 -1.20
CA THR A 30 -15.33 -22.51 -0.80
C THR A 30 -15.48 -22.43 0.72
N GLU A 31 -14.98 -23.43 1.46
CA GLU A 31 -14.98 -23.44 2.93
C GLU A 31 -14.14 -22.30 3.51
N LEU A 32 -12.97 -22.01 2.93
CA LEU A 32 -12.17 -20.85 3.31
C LEU A 32 -12.94 -19.54 3.08
N PHE A 33 -13.60 -19.38 1.95
CA PHE A 33 -14.44 -18.20 1.68
C PHE A 33 -15.55 -18.06 2.72
N ALA A 34 -16.26 -19.15 3.04
CA ALA A 34 -17.30 -19.16 4.06
C ALA A 34 -16.77 -18.83 5.46
N LYS A 35 -15.64 -19.45 5.86
CA LYS A 35 -14.98 -19.21 7.16
C LYS A 35 -14.57 -17.76 7.34
N HIS A 36 -14.23 -17.07 6.26
CA HIS A 36 -13.85 -15.67 6.27
C HIS A 36 -15.02 -14.70 6.04
N GLY A 37 -16.27 -15.18 6.06
CA GLY A 37 -17.46 -14.33 5.93
C GLY A 37 -17.57 -13.66 4.57
N MET A 38 -17.02 -14.28 3.52
CA MET A 38 -17.00 -13.70 2.17
C MET A 38 -18.35 -13.81 1.45
N PHE A 39 -19.26 -14.64 1.97
CA PHE A 39 -20.64 -14.72 1.52
C PHE A 39 -21.49 -13.92 2.48
N ASP A 40 -21.86 -12.70 2.08
CA ASP A 40 -22.80 -11.89 2.84
C ASP A 40 -24.22 -12.45 2.65
N ASP A 41 -25.08 -12.32 3.65
CA ASP A 41 -26.48 -12.75 3.57
C ASP A 41 -27.36 -11.81 2.72
N GLY A 42 -26.72 -10.84 2.07
CA GLY A 42 -27.32 -9.89 1.13
C GLY A 42 -28.09 -8.75 1.79
N LYS A 43 -28.03 -8.59 3.12
CA LYS A 43 -28.87 -7.64 3.84
C LYS A 43 -28.15 -6.40 4.38
N SER A 44 -26.82 -6.42 4.52
CA SER A 44 -26.13 -5.45 5.39
C SER A 44 -25.79 -4.09 4.75
N TRP A 45 -25.51 -4.03 3.45
CA TRP A 45 -24.88 -2.83 2.84
C TRP A 45 -25.83 -1.94 2.02
N ARG A 46 -27.10 -2.34 1.83
CA ARG A 46 -28.10 -1.56 1.05
C ARG A 46 -28.71 -0.35 1.78
N CYS A 47 -28.32 -0.07 3.03
CA CYS A 47 -29.24 0.58 3.96
C CYS A 47 -28.94 2.02 4.37
N SER A 48 -27.84 2.66 3.93
CA SER A 48 -27.68 4.11 4.13
C SER A 48 -27.92 4.88 2.83
N GLU A 49 -28.90 5.78 2.84
CA GLU A 49 -29.12 6.74 1.75
C GLU A 49 -27.85 7.56 1.48
N GLU A 50 -27.04 7.78 2.52
CA GLU A 50 -25.74 8.43 2.45
C GLU A 50 -24.76 7.67 1.56
N PHE A 51 -24.60 6.34 1.77
CA PHE A 51 -23.76 5.51 0.92
C PHE A 51 -24.28 5.48 -0.51
N ALA A 52 -25.59 5.32 -0.71
CA ALA A 52 -26.18 5.33 -2.04
C ALA A 52 -25.89 6.65 -2.79
N GLY A 53 -25.96 7.79 -2.08
CA GLY A 53 -25.62 9.10 -2.62
C GLY A 53 -24.13 9.22 -2.97
N GLN A 54 -23.23 8.70 -2.14
CA GLN A 54 -21.80 8.72 -2.40
C GLN A 54 -21.39 7.76 -3.52
N ALA A 55 -21.94 6.55 -3.54
CA ALA A 55 -21.71 5.55 -4.58
C ALA A 55 -22.17 6.05 -5.97
N LYS A 56 -23.24 6.85 -6.04
CA LYS A 56 -23.67 7.52 -7.28
C LYS A 56 -22.70 8.60 -7.77
N ARG A 57 -22.01 9.28 -6.86
CA ARG A 57 -21.01 10.32 -7.21
C ARG A 57 -19.67 9.73 -7.60
N ALA A 58 -19.40 8.50 -7.18
CA ALA A 58 -18.14 7.83 -7.44
C ALA A 58 -18.15 7.14 -8.81
N MET A 59 -17.80 7.92 -9.82
CA MET A 59 -17.66 7.45 -11.19
C MET A 59 -16.43 6.54 -11.35
N ILE A 60 -16.64 5.33 -11.86
CA ILE A 60 -15.62 4.37 -12.31
C ILE A 60 -15.17 4.78 -13.71
N ASP A 61 -16.15 4.99 -14.60
CA ASP A 61 -15.98 5.57 -15.92
C ASP A 61 -17.00 6.73 -16.07
N PRO A 62 -16.92 7.57 -17.13
CA PRO A 62 -17.84 8.70 -17.32
C PRO A 62 -19.34 8.35 -17.32
N ASN A 63 -19.68 7.09 -17.60
CA ASN A 63 -21.03 6.56 -17.75
C ASN A 63 -21.39 5.49 -16.69
N LEU A 64 -20.45 5.07 -15.84
CA LEU A 64 -20.63 4.01 -14.86
C LEU A 64 -20.22 4.49 -13.46
N SER A 65 -21.20 4.68 -12.58
CA SER A 65 -20.92 4.91 -11.15
C SER A 65 -20.73 3.59 -10.40
N LEU A 66 -20.12 3.66 -9.21
CA LEU A 66 -20.07 2.51 -8.31
C LEU A 66 -21.48 1.99 -7.99
N HIS A 67 -22.44 2.90 -7.81
CA HIS A 67 -23.84 2.52 -7.59
C HIS A 67 -24.40 1.69 -8.76
N ASP A 68 -24.11 2.09 -10.00
CA ASP A 68 -24.57 1.36 -11.18
C ASP A 68 -23.91 -0.02 -11.26
N LEU A 69 -22.59 -0.08 -11.06
CA LEU A 69 -21.83 -1.33 -11.06
C LEU A 69 -22.40 -2.34 -10.03
N ILE A 70 -22.70 -1.85 -8.84
CA ILE A 70 -23.29 -2.64 -7.77
C ILE A 70 -24.68 -3.17 -8.15
N GLN A 71 -25.46 -2.45 -8.95
CA GLN A 71 -26.83 -2.84 -9.31
C GLN A 71 -26.89 -3.80 -10.51
N LEU A 72 -25.83 -3.88 -11.32
CA LEU A 72 -25.77 -4.77 -12.49
C LEU A 72 -25.93 -6.25 -12.15
N ARG A 73 -26.19 -7.10 -13.13
CA ARG A 73 -26.10 -8.56 -12.89
C ARG A 73 -24.64 -8.99 -12.70
N PRO A 74 -24.35 -10.08 -11.98
CA PRO A 74 -22.99 -10.56 -11.75
C PRO A 74 -22.12 -10.69 -13.01
N ASP A 75 -22.69 -11.25 -14.07
CA ASP A 75 -22.08 -11.41 -15.39
C ASP A 75 -21.83 -10.08 -16.12
N GLU A 76 -22.74 -9.11 -15.97
CA GLU A 76 -22.56 -7.76 -16.50
C GLU A 76 -21.45 -7.01 -15.76
N ALA A 77 -21.46 -7.03 -14.43
CA ALA A 77 -20.45 -6.40 -13.60
C ALA A 77 -19.05 -6.99 -13.86
N ALA A 78 -18.94 -8.32 -13.96
CA ALA A 78 -17.69 -8.98 -14.27
C ALA A 78 -17.15 -8.59 -15.66
N ARG A 79 -18.00 -8.47 -16.67
CA ARG A 79 -17.59 -7.99 -18.01
C ARG A 79 -17.12 -6.55 -18.00
N LEU A 80 -17.88 -5.64 -17.39
CA LEU A 80 -17.49 -4.24 -17.32
C LEU A 80 -16.19 -4.04 -16.55
N LEU A 81 -15.99 -4.78 -15.47
CA LEU A 81 -14.73 -4.76 -14.75
C LEU A 81 -13.60 -5.35 -15.59
N ALA A 82 -13.87 -6.38 -16.39
CA ALA A 82 -12.87 -6.98 -17.27
C ALA A 82 -12.36 -6.03 -18.36
N ASP A 83 -13.25 -5.18 -18.85
CA ASP A 83 -12.94 -4.18 -19.86
C ASP A 83 -12.42 -2.87 -19.25
N ALA A 84 -12.58 -2.67 -17.93
CA ALA A 84 -12.14 -1.46 -17.25
C ALA A 84 -10.61 -1.34 -17.23
N ASN A 85 -10.11 -0.12 -17.43
CA ASN A 85 -8.69 0.15 -17.28
C ASN A 85 -8.30 -0.07 -15.80
N PRO A 86 -7.19 -0.77 -15.50
CA PRO A 86 -6.70 -0.93 -14.13
C PRO A 86 -6.52 0.39 -13.37
N SER A 87 -6.22 1.46 -14.13
CA SER A 87 -6.06 2.82 -13.61
C SER A 87 -7.38 3.36 -13.05
N ASP A 88 -8.53 2.97 -13.62
CA ASP A 88 -9.86 3.39 -13.19
C ASP A 88 -10.25 2.67 -11.90
N LEU A 89 -10.00 1.36 -11.82
CA LEU A 89 -10.17 0.56 -10.60
C LEU A 89 -9.28 1.07 -9.46
N TYR A 90 -8.09 1.57 -9.78
CA TYR A 90 -7.21 2.21 -8.80
C TYR A 90 -7.76 3.55 -8.32
N CYS A 91 -8.17 4.42 -9.24
CA CYS A 91 -8.79 5.70 -8.90
C CYS A 91 -10.02 5.50 -8.02
N LEU A 92 -10.79 4.46 -8.32
CA LEU A 92 -11.92 4.01 -7.52
C LEU A 92 -11.46 3.72 -6.09
N HIS A 93 -10.56 2.74 -5.89
CA HIS A 93 -10.05 2.37 -4.57
C HIS A 93 -9.48 3.57 -3.78
N LYS A 94 -8.74 4.47 -4.44
CA LYS A 94 -8.11 5.62 -3.78
C LYS A 94 -9.16 6.63 -3.28
N LYS A 95 -10.04 7.11 -4.17
CA LYS A 95 -11.12 8.07 -3.82
C LYS A 95 -11.95 7.57 -2.64
N PHE A 96 -12.11 6.27 -2.59
CA PHE A 96 -12.91 5.57 -1.63
C PHE A 96 -12.20 5.35 -0.29
N SER A 97 -10.95 4.91 -0.30
CA SER A 97 -10.18 4.69 0.94
C SER A 97 -10.07 5.92 1.84
N GLU A 98 -10.21 7.12 1.26
CA GLU A 98 -10.12 8.40 1.98
C GLU A 98 -11.46 8.84 2.60
N GLN A 99 -12.62 8.34 2.13
CA GLN A 99 -13.94 8.88 2.48
C GLN A 99 -14.87 7.91 3.22
N LEU A 100 -14.70 6.59 3.08
CA LEU A 100 -15.81 5.62 3.29
C LEU A 100 -15.36 4.27 3.86
N GLN A 101 -14.40 4.26 4.77
CA GLN A 101 -13.58 3.08 5.05
C GLN A 101 -14.36 1.80 5.40
N GLU A 102 -15.48 1.90 6.13
CA GLU A 102 -16.29 0.74 6.54
C GLU A 102 -17.31 0.31 5.48
N GLU A 103 -18.05 1.25 4.90
CA GLU A 103 -19.04 0.98 3.85
C GLU A 103 -18.39 0.46 2.57
N LEU A 104 -17.14 0.87 2.31
CA LEU A 104 -16.34 0.33 1.23
C LEU A 104 -15.86 -1.07 1.45
N ALA A 105 -15.52 -1.43 2.69
CA ALA A 105 -15.16 -2.80 2.98
C ALA A 105 -16.35 -3.72 2.65
N ALA A 106 -17.55 -3.33 3.09
CA ALA A 106 -18.78 -4.04 2.76
C ALA A 106 -19.07 -4.05 1.24
N CYS A 107 -18.93 -2.91 0.56
CA CYS A 107 -19.11 -2.82 -0.89
C CYS A 107 -18.10 -3.66 -1.67
N ALA A 108 -16.84 -3.65 -1.26
CA ALA A 108 -15.77 -4.43 -1.89
C ALA A 108 -16.01 -5.93 -1.69
N VAL A 109 -16.43 -6.35 -0.49
CA VAL A 109 -16.85 -7.72 -0.22
C VAL A 109 -18.03 -8.09 -1.12
N HIS A 110 -19.05 -7.23 -1.24
CA HIS A 110 -20.19 -7.51 -2.09
C HIS A 110 -19.83 -7.62 -3.57
N LEU A 111 -18.99 -6.72 -4.09
CA LEU A 111 -18.50 -6.80 -5.47
C LEU A 111 -17.65 -8.06 -5.68
N CYS A 112 -16.77 -8.40 -4.74
CA CYS A 112 -16.00 -9.64 -4.79
C CYS A 112 -16.91 -10.88 -4.79
N GLU A 113 -17.89 -10.94 -3.90
CA GLU A 113 -18.89 -12.01 -3.85
C GLU A 113 -19.63 -12.10 -5.19
N LYS A 114 -20.05 -10.95 -5.73
CA LYS A 114 -20.80 -10.86 -6.97
C LYS A 114 -20.01 -11.36 -8.17
N ILE A 115 -18.77 -10.92 -8.33
CA ILE A 115 -17.89 -11.35 -9.43
C ILE A 115 -17.53 -12.83 -9.26
N SER A 116 -17.22 -13.25 -8.04
CA SER A 116 -16.86 -14.64 -7.75
C SER A 116 -18.04 -15.61 -7.83
N ARG A 117 -19.28 -15.14 -7.68
CA ARG A 117 -20.49 -15.98 -7.79
C ARG A 117 -20.60 -16.66 -9.15
N GLY A 118 -20.18 -15.99 -10.23
CA GLY A 118 -20.12 -16.60 -11.56
C GLY A 118 -19.17 -17.81 -11.59
N PHE A 119 -17.95 -17.59 -11.11
CA PHE A 119 -16.93 -18.64 -10.94
C PHE A 119 -17.45 -19.79 -10.08
N PHE A 120 -17.89 -19.51 -8.85
CA PHE A 120 -18.37 -20.57 -7.94
C PHE A 120 -19.60 -21.31 -8.46
N ARG A 121 -20.49 -20.65 -9.22
CA ARG A 121 -21.65 -21.32 -9.82
C ARG A 121 -21.24 -22.28 -10.93
N SER A 122 -20.27 -21.89 -11.76
CA SER A 122 -19.73 -22.78 -12.80
C SER A 122 -19.10 -24.03 -12.19
N TRP A 123 -18.30 -23.85 -11.15
CA TRP A 123 -17.68 -24.94 -10.40
C TRP A 123 -18.72 -25.80 -9.67
N ALA A 124 -19.68 -25.21 -8.96
CA ALA A 124 -20.71 -25.95 -8.24
C ALA A 124 -21.56 -26.82 -9.19
N LEU A 125 -21.82 -26.35 -10.42
CA LEU A 125 -22.50 -27.15 -11.43
C LEU A 125 -21.66 -28.35 -11.84
N ASP A 126 -20.37 -28.17 -12.12
CA ASP A 126 -19.47 -29.27 -12.45
C ASP A 126 -19.39 -30.31 -11.32
N CYS A 127 -19.24 -29.84 -10.07
CA CYS A 127 -19.27 -30.66 -8.87
C CYS A 127 -20.58 -31.47 -8.76
N PHE A 128 -21.72 -30.84 -9.05
CA PHE A 128 -23.03 -31.48 -9.00
C PHE A 128 -23.15 -32.60 -10.05
N TRP A 129 -22.69 -32.37 -11.28
CA TRP A 129 -22.73 -33.36 -12.36
C TRP A 129 -21.83 -34.57 -12.08
N GLU A 130 -20.64 -34.33 -11.53
CA GLU A 130 -19.71 -35.39 -11.11
C GLU A 130 -20.33 -36.25 -10.00
N LEU A 131 -20.95 -35.60 -9.01
CA LEU A 131 -21.59 -36.29 -7.89
C LEU A 131 -22.73 -37.21 -8.31
N ILE A 132 -23.56 -36.79 -9.27
CA ILE A 132 -24.70 -37.60 -9.74
C ILE A 132 -24.30 -38.64 -10.81
N GLY A 133 -23.01 -38.73 -11.15
CA GLY A 133 -22.47 -39.78 -12.02
C GLY A 133 -22.99 -39.75 -13.45
N ILE A 134 -23.52 -38.62 -13.93
CA ILE A 134 -23.99 -38.48 -15.31
C ILE A 134 -22.77 -38.16 -16.18
N PRO A 135 -22.34 -39.07 -17.08
CA PRO A 135 -21.26 -38.79 -18.03
C PRO A 135 -21.76 -37.71 -18.97
N THR A 136 -21.22 -36.50 -18.85
CA THR A 136 -21.61 -35.40 -19.71
C THR A 136 -20.80 -35.50 -20.99
N ALA A 137 -21.45 -35.86 -22.10
CA ALA A 137 -20.88 -35.92 -23.44
C ALA A 137 -20.33 -34.56 -23.95
N ASP A 138 -20.44 -33.52 -23.13
CA ASP A 138 -20.20 -32.13 -23.47
C ASP A 138 -18.98 -31.52 -22.76
N SER A 139 -17.99 -32.36 -22.43
CA SER A 139 -16.76 -31.95 -21.75
C SER A 139 -15.93 -30.93 -22.56
N LEU A 140 -16.06 -30.91 -23.89
CA LEU A 140 -15.37 -29.98 -24.78
C LEU A 140 -15.98 -28.57 -24.76
N LEU A 141 -17.31 -28.43 -24.79
CA LEU A 141 -17.95 -27.11 -24.68
C LEU A 141 -17.71 -26.49 -23.31
N ARG A 142 -17.62 -27.32 -22.25
CA ARG A 142 -17.25 -26.86 -20.91
C ARG A 142 -15.82 -26.34 -20.83
N LYS A 143 -14.85 -27.04 -21.41
CA LYS A 143 -13.46 -26.55 -21.49
C LYS A 143 -13.38 -25.19 -22.19
N ASN A 144 -14.11 -25.01 -23.29
CA ASN A 144 -14.10 -23.74 -24.01
C ASN A 144 -14.71 -22.58 -23.21
N LEU A 145 -15.81 -22.82 -22.50
CA LEU A 145 -16.43 -21.79 -21.65
C LEU A 145 -15.49 -21.41 -20.49
N ARG A 146 -14.89 -22.43 -19.85
CA ARG A 146 -13.91 -22.29 -18.77
C ARG A 146 -12.69 -21.49 -19.20
N GLU A 147 -12.09 -21.85 -20.33
CA GLU A 147 -10.95 -21.13 -20.91
C GLU A 147 -11.28 -19.67 -21.26
N SER A 148 -12.52 -19.37 -21.66
CA SER A 148 -12.92 -18.00 -21.99
C SER A 148 -13.09 -17.13 -20.74
N GLU A 149 -13.64 -17.70 -19.67
CA GLU A 149 -13.82 -17.01 -18.39
C GLU A 149 -12.49 -16.87 -17.66
N GLU A 150 -11.64 -17.90 -17.68
CA GLU A 150 -10.27 -17.86 -17.18
C GLU A 150 -9.43 -16.79 -17.88
N ARG A 151 -9.47 -16.70 -19.22
CA ARG A 151 -8.73 -15.66 -19.96
C ARG A 151 -9.13 -14.24 -19.55
N ARG A 152 -10.43 -14.00 -19.31
CA ARG A 152 -10.92 -12.69 -18.85
C ARG A 152 -10.45 -12.39 -17.43
N PHE A 153 -10.48 -13.39 -16.55
CA PHE A 153 -10.02 -13.23 -15.18
C PHE A 153 -8.50 -13.01 -15.08
N ILE A 154 -7.73 -13.71 -15.91
CA ILE A 154 -6.28 -13.53 -16.02
C ILE A 154 -5.93 -12.13 -16.53
N SER A 155 -6.64 -11.62 -17.55
CA SER A 155 -6.42 -10.26 -18.07
C SER A 155 -6.66 -9.20 -17.00
N LEU A 156 -7.78 -9.29 -16.28
CA LEU A 156 -8.10 -8.43 -15.12
C LEU A 156 -6.98 -8.44 -14.07
N ARG A 157 -6.47 -9.63 -13.80
CA ARG A 157 -5.45 -9.86 -12.79
C ARG A 157 -4.10 -9.27 -13.19
N GLU A 158 -3.61 -9.56 -14.39
CA GLU A 158 -2.34 -9.02 -14.88
C GLU A 158 -2.33 -7.49 -14.88
N ALA A 159 -3.46 -6.94 -15.27
CA ALA A 159 -3.67 -5.50 -15.33
C ALA A 159 -3.68 -4.90 -13.90
N TYR A 160 -4.35 -5.56 -12.93
CA TYR A 160 -4.32 -5.18 -11.51
C TYR A 160 -2.93 -5.32 -10.84
N TYR A 161 -2.25 -6.45 -11.04
CA TYR A 161 -0.93 -6.71 -10.45
C TYR A 161 0.13 -5.77 -11.02
N SER A 162 0.10 -5.50 -12.33
CA SER A 162 1.00 -4.53 -12.96
C SER A 162 0.82 -3.14 -12.36
N SER A 163 -0.42 -2.70 -12.12
CA SER A 163 -0.68 -1.45 -11.38
C SER A 163 -0.25 -1.51 -9.92
N SER A 164 -0.33 -2.67 -9.24
CA SER A 164 0.14 -2.82 -7.85
C SER A 164 1.66 -2.74 -7.72
N VAL A 165 2.39 -3.47 -8.57
CA VAL A 165 3.86 -3.47 -8.57
C VAL A 165 4.39 -2.08 -8.94
N HIS A 166 3.79 -1.44 -9.95
CA HIS A 166 4.16 -0.08 -10.32
C HIS A 166 3.94 0.91 -9.17
N ARG A 167 2.86 0.77 -8.38
CA ARG A 167 2.60 1.59 -7.19
C ARG A 167 3.64 1.40 -6.11
N GLN A 168 4.00 0.15 -5.81
CA GLN A 168 5.03 -0.13 -4.82
C GLN A 168 6.37 0.49 -5.23
N GLN A 169 6.68 0.45 -6.52
CA GLN A 169 7.91 1.04 -7.06
C GLN A 169 7.88 2.57 -7.02
N GLN A 170 6.77 3.22 -7.39
CA GLN A 170 6.63 4.68 -7.27
C GLN A 170 6.70 5.15 -5.80
N GLN A 171 6.09 4.41 -4.89
CA GLN A 171 6.13 4.75 -3.46
C GLN A 171 7.55 4.61 -2.91
N GLN A 172 8.29 3.55 -3.27
CA GLN A 172 9.70 3.39 -2.92
C GLN A 172 10.56 4.53 -3.47
N GLN A 173 10.35 4.92 -4.73
CA GLN A 173 11.06 6.06 -5.33
C GLN A 173 10.76 7.36 -4.59
N HIS A 174 9.50 7.61 -4.25
CA HIS A 174 9.12 8.81 -3.50
C HIS A 174 9.75 8.83 -2.10
N GLU A 175 9.73 7.71 -1.37
CA GLU A 175 10.36 7.61 -0.06
C GLU A 175 11.88 7.79 -0.13
N GLU A 176 12.54 7.27 -1.17
CA GLU A 176 13.97 7.43 -1.42
C GLU A 176 14.31 8.89 -1.73
N GLU A 177 13.53 9.58 -2.56
CA GLU A 177 13.67 11.01 -2.81
C GLU A 177 13.52 11.85 -1.54
N GLN A 178 12.55 11.54 -0.68
CA GLN A 178 12.36 12.26 0.59
C GLN A 178 13.55 12.03 1.53
N ARG A 179 14.04 10.79 1.62
CA ARG A 179 15.25 10.47 2.42
C ARG A 179 16.47 11.23 1.92
N GLU A 180 16.65 11.30 0.60
CA GLU A 180 17.76 12.02 0.00
C GLU A 180 17.66 13.54 0.21
N ARG A 181 16.45 14.11 0.13
CA ARG A 181 16.22 15.53 0.49
C ARG A 181 16.59 15.84 1.94
N VAL A 182 16.22 14.95 2.88
CA VAL A 182 16.59 15.09 4.29
C VAL A 182 18.10 14.99 4.48
N ARG A 183 18.76 14.05 3.80
CA ARG A 183 20.23 13.89 3.83
C ARG A 183 20.93 15.16 3.33
N GLN A 184 20.54 15.67 2.16
CA GLN A 184 21.13 16.89 1.58
C GLN A 184 20.88 18.14 2.43
N ARG A 185 19.76 18.20 3.16
CA ARG A 185 19.51 19.29 4.12
C ARG A 185 20.49 19.20 5.30
N HIS A 186 20.66 18.01 5.85
CA HIS A 186 21.59 17.79 6.97
C HIS A 186 23.04 18.09 6.59
N GLU A 187 23.49 17.68 5.40
CA GLU A 187 24.83 17.99 4.90
C GLU A 187 25.07 19.50 4.74
N ARG A 188 24.07 20.24 4.24
CA ARG A 188 24.13 21.70 4.14
C ARG A 188 24.22 22.39 5.51
N GLU A 189 23.49 21.88 6.50
CA GLU A 189 23.55 22.37 7.88
C GLU A 189 24.95 22.13 8.49
N ILE A 190 25.51 20.92 8.31
CA ILE A 190 26.88 20.60 8.75
C ILE A 190 27.92 21.51 8.09
N TYR A 191 27.80 21.74 6.78
CA TYR A 191 28.73 22.60 6.05
C TYR A 191 28.66 24.06 6.54
N SER A 192 27.44 24.59 6.72
CA SER A 192 27.21 25.94 7.25
C SER A 192 27.82 26.10 8.65
N ASP A 193 27.60 25.13 9.55
CA ASP A 193 28.16 25.15 10.90
C ASP A 193 29.69 25.13 10.88
N ASN A 194 30.29 24.29 10.03
CA ASN A 194 31.74 24.22 9.88
C ASN A 194 32.32 25.53 9.32
N GLU A 195 31.64 26.17 8.37
CA GLU A 195 32.07 27.46 7.82
C GLU A 195 32.00 28.56 8.88
N GLN A 196 30.93 28.61 9.69
CA GLN A 196 30.82 29.54 10.82
C GLN A 196 31.91 29.29 11.87
N ARG A 197 32.21 28.04 12.19
CA ARG A 197 33.31 27.68 13.10
C ARG A 197 34.67 28.12 12.55
N GLY A 198 34.91 27.90 11.25
CA GLY A 198 36.11 28.37 10.55
C GLY A 198 36.28 29.89 10.65
N ARG A 199 35.23 30.65 10.36
CA ARG A 199 35.22 32.12 10.52
C ARG A 199 35.48 32.55 11.96
N LEU A 200 34.91 31.85 12.95
CA LEU A 200 35.12 32.15 14.36
C LEU A 200 36.58 31.91 14.77
N CYS A 201 37.18 30.80 14.34
CA CYS A 201 38.59 30.47 14.58
C CYS A 201 39.52 31.52 13.97
N GLN A 202 39.26 31.99 12.74
CA GLN A 202 40.05 33.06 12.12
C GLN A 202 39.98 34.37 12.90
N ARG A 203 38.79 34.78 13.37
CA ARG A 203 38.64 36.00 14.21
C ARG A 203 39.36 35.87 15.55
N VAL A 204 39.33 34.70 16.18
CA VAL A 204 40.08 34.45 17.43
C VAL A 204 41.58 34.52 17.19
N ALA A 205 42.06 33.96 16.07
CA ALA A 205 43.47 34.03 15.70
C ALA A 205 43.92 35.48 15.45
N SER A 206 43.14 36.28 14.71
CA SER A 206 43.48 37.69 14.42
C SER A 206 43.52 38.57 15.68
N VAL A 207 42.60 38.33 16.62
CA VAL A 207 42.59 39.03 17.92
C VAL A 207 43.83 38.66 18.75
N ASN A 208 44.21 37.38 18.77
CA ASN A 208 45.40 36.94 19.50
C ASN A 208 46.71 37.52 18.91
N THR A 209 46.82 37.64 17.58
CA THR A 209 48.01 38.25 16.96
C THR A 209 48.16 39.73 17.29
N HIS A 210 47.06 40.48 17.44
CA HIS A 210 47.12 41.89 17.85
C HIS A 210 47.39 42.09 19.34
N LEU A 211 46.98 41.15 20.19
CA LEU A 211 47.23 41.22 21.63
C LEU A 211 48.64 40.72 22.01
N GLY A 212 49.36 40.06 21.09
CA GLY A 212 50.68 39.46 21.33
C GLY A 212 51.85 40.41 21.66
N HIS A 213 51.64 41.73 21.72
CA HIS A 213 52.71 42.70 22.01
C HIS A 213 52.58 43.44 23.35
N SER A 214 51.61 43.12 24.21
CA SER A 214 51.53 43.74 25.55
C SER A 214 50.80 42.90 26.61
N PHE A 215 51.06 41.58 26.68
CA PHE A 215 50.36 40.71 27.63
C PHE A 215 51.22 40.31 28.83
N SER A 216 51.03 41.04 29.93
CA SER A 216 51.54 40.74 31.28
C SER A 216 50.98 39.41 31.82
N ALA A 217 51.75 38.69 32.65
CA ALA A 217 51.41 37.39 33.25
C ALA A 217 50.00 37.29 33.88
N HIS A 218 49.38 38.41 34.26
CA HIS A 218 48.01 38.47 34.76
C HIS A 218 46.97 38.06 33.70
N THR A 219 47.16 38.49 32.45
CA THR A 219 46.26 38.17 31.34
C THR A 219 46.35 36.71 30.93
N HIS A 220 47.53 36.09 31.01
CA HIS A 220 47.71 34.66 30.74
C HIS A 220 46.91 33.77 31.71
N ARG A 221 46.86 34.12 33.01
CA ARG A 221 46.03 33.39 34.01
C ARG A 221 44.55 33.57 33.75
N LEU A 222 44.11 34.75 33.30
CA LEU A 222 42.72 35.01 32.97
C LEU A 222 42.28 34.22 31.73
N ILE A 223 43.16 34.13 30.72
CA ILE A 223 42.94 33.32 29.52
C ILE A 223 42.84 31.83 29.89
N GLU A 224 43.76 31.30 30.71
CA GLU A 224 43.71 29.90 31.17
C GLU A 224 42.42 29.59 31.94
N ARG A 225 41.98 30.48 32.83
CA ARG A 225 40.69 30.33 33.54
C ARG A 225 39.51 30.31 32.58
N LYS A 226 39.46 31.22 31.61
CA LYS A 226 38.41 31.23 30.57
C LYS A 226 38.45 29.98 29.70
N ARG A 227 39.64 29.49 29.36
CA ARG A 227 39.84 28.26 28.57
C ARG A 227 39.35 27.03 29.32
N THR A 228 39.60 26.97 30.61
CA THR A 228 39.13 25.89 31.50
C THR A 228 37.61 25.92 31.64
N ALA A 229 37.04 27.10 31.90
CA ALA A 229 35.59 27.28 31.97
C ALA A 229 34.88 26.89 30.65
N ALA A 230 35.45 27.28 29.51
CA ALA A 230 34.93 26.92 28.20
C ALA A 230 34.97 25.39 27.94
N LYS A 231 36.07 24.71 28.35
CA LYS A 231 36.16 23.24 28.27
C LYS A 231 35.09 22.55 29.12
N THR A 232 34.81 23.06 30.32
CA THR A 232 33.78 22.52 31.21
C THR A 232 32.37 22.69 30.61
N LEU A 233 32.08 23.86 30.03
CA LEU A 233 30.81 24.11 29.35
C LEU A 233 30.63 23.22 28.10
N ALA A 234 31.69 23.05 27.30
CA ALA A 234 31.64 22.19 26.13
C ALA A 234 31.36 20.71 26.50
N ARG A 235 31.99 20.21 27.57
CA ARG A 235 31.71 18.86 28.10
C ARG A 235 30.26 18.69 28.54
N SER A 236 29.68 19.68 29.24
CA SER A 236 28.30 19.57 29.71
C SER A 236 27.30 19.59 28.55
N PHE A 237 27.59 20.36 27.49
CA PHE A 237 26.74 20.43 26.31
C PHE A 237 26.77 19.13 25.48
N LEU A 238 27.96 18.55 25.29
CA LEU A 238 28.11 17.25 24.63
C LEU A 238 27.43 16.13 25.42
N HIS A 239 27.55 16.13 26.75
CA HIS A 239 26.88 15.14 27.59
C HIS A 239 25.35 15.24 27.51
N LYS A 240 24.79 16.46 27.55
CA LYS A 240 23.35 16.68 27.37
C LYS A 240 22.85 16.26 25.99
N SER A 241 23.65 16.49 24.94
CA SER A 241 23.29 16.11 23.56
C SER A 241 23.32 14.59 23.39
N TYR A 242 24.32 13.92 23.97
CA TYR A 242 24.39 12.45 24.00
C TYR A 242 23.18 11.83 24.71
N LEU A 243 22.80 12.35 25.89
CA LEU A 243 21.62 11.87 26.63
C LEU A 243 20.30 12.06 25.85
N ARG A 244 20.17 13.13 25.06
CA ARG A 244 18.99 13.34 24.20
C ARG A 244 18.92 12.33 23.06
N LEU A 245 20.06 12.00 22.46
CA LEU A 245 20.13 11.00 21.38
C LEU A 245 19.83 9.59 21.91
N THR A 246 20.38 9.21 23.07
CA THR A 246 20.11 7.87 23.64
C THR A 246 18.67 7.70 24.10
N ASN A 247 18.02 8.76 24.58
CA ASN A 247 16.61 8.70 25.01
C ASN A 247 15.61 8.73 23.83
N SER A 248 16.07 8.98 22.60
CA SER A 248 15.23 8.98 21.40
C SER A 248 15.21 7.63 20.68
N ILE A 249 16.02 6.66 21.12
CA ILE A 249 16.21 5.35 20.48
C ILE A 249 15.47 4.23 21.25
N VAL A 250 14.79 4.57 22.36
CA VAL A 250 13.91 3.68 23.14
C VAL A 250 12.47 4.09 22.90
#